data_AF-A0A7C1XU25-F1
#
_entry.id   AF-A0A7C1XU25-F1
#
_cell.length_a   1.000
_cell.length_b   1.000
_cell.length_c   1.000
_cell.angle_alpha   90.00
_cell.angle_beta   90.00
_cell.angle_gamma   90.00
#
_symmetry.space_group_name_H-M   'P 1'
#
loop_
_entity.id
_entity.type
_entity.pdbx_description
1 polymer ?
#
loop_
_entity_poly.entity_id
_entity_poly.type
_entity_poly.pdbx_seq_one_letter_code
_entity_poly.pdbx_strand_id
1 'polypeptide(L)'
;MRKILISLSLCLLATSSLHAENLLDIYKLALENDPSFRAAKQEFLATREIRNQSRALFLPALNLNATYSDLRQEYTFTGTPRDDRYISKNYGLNLKQVLYRYDYFVQYRQAGYQIAQASANFNNAAQELIVRVAQRYFDLLGAMDNLDFARAEKKAIAEQLKQTKQRFDVGLTAITDVYEAQSRYDQSVAQTIAAENLLAVSRENLHEVIGQYPQDIAQLSTKTPLLKPEPEDIDQWAKIASQQSLSLIAAEKAMQIAREEINRQRAGHYPTLDLVASRTQSITEGGAFVAFTGKKQTDTRISLQFNLPIYQGGMVNSKTRQAAYQYNRAKELYERQRRTTENKTRSAYLNVQANISQVLAYKQALKSSRTALEATEAGYEVGTRTAVDVLNSRREVFRAERDYAKSRYAYIIETLSLRQAAGTLSDADLKAINHWLQ
;
A
#
# COMPACT_ATOMS: atom_id res chain seq x y z
N MET A 1 50.37 -38.45 38.09
CA MET A 1 50.24 -38.59 36.62
C MET A 1 48.83 -38.17 36.23
N ARG A 2 48.70 -37.18 35.31
CA ARG A 2 47.66 -37.00 34.26
C ARG A 2 46.16 -37.04 34.70
N LYS A 3 45.26 -36.13 34.32
CA LYS A 3 45.23 -35.04 33.32
C LYS A 3 43.99 -34.17 33.60
N ILE A 4 44.16 -32.86 33.45
CA ILE A 4 43.14 -31.85 33.21
C ILE A 4 42.49 -32.13 31.85
N LEU A 5 41.16 -32.04 31.74
CA LEU A 5 40.45 -31.94 30.46
C LEU A 5 39.34 -30.89 30.58
N ILE A 6 39.72 -29.70 30.09
CA ILE A 6 38.87 -28.61 29.63
C ILE A 6 38.45 -28.97 28.20
N SER A 7 37.15 -28.94 27.88
CA SER A 7 36.66 -28.87 26.49
C SER A 7 35.28 -28.20 26.50
N LEU A 8 35.24 -26.86 26.47
CA LEU A 8 35.24 -26.00 25.28
C LEU A 8 33.82 -25.86 24.69
N SER A 9 33.11 -24.89 25.25
CA SER A 9 31.87 -24.33 24.70
C SER A 9 32.10 -23.85 23.28
N LEU A 10 31.49 -24.55 22.32
CA LEU A 10 31.46 -24.14 20.93
C LEU A 10 30.41 -23.02 20.79
N CYS A 11 30.82 -21.78 21.05
CA CYS A 11 30.13 -20.60 20.55
C CYS A 11 30.13 -20.67 19.03
N LEU A 12 29.02 -21.13 18.44
CA LEU A 12 28.68 -20.75 17.07
C LEU A 12 28.40 -19.24 17.07
N LEU A 13 29.48 -18.47 16.91
CA LEU A 13 29.40 -17.16 16.30
C LEU A 13 28.85 -17.40 14.88
N ALA A 14 27.53 -17.23 14.72
CA ALA A 14 26.97 -16.93 13.43
C ALA A 14 27.63 -15.62 12.99
N THR A 15 28.68 -15.73 12.18
CA THR A 15 29.18 -14.62 11.38
C THR A 15 28.08 -14.32 10.36
N SER A 16 27.03 -13.61 10.79
CA SER A 16 26.21 -12.84 9.86
C SER A 16 27.19 -11.96 9.12
N SER A 17 27.36 -12.23 7.84
CA SER A 17 28.16 -11.39 6.97
C SER A 17 27.74 -9.95 7.23
N LEU A 18 28.64 -9.11 7.72
CA LEU A 18 28.47 -7.65 7.72
C LEU A 18 28.44 -7.22 6.25
N HIS A 19 27.32 -7.45 5.59
CA HIS A 19 26.97 -6.79 4.36
C HIS A 19 25.96 -5.73 4.76
N ALA A 20 26.29 -4.47 4.45
CA ALA A 20 25.37 -3.37 4.64
C ALA A 20 24.06 -3.72 3.92
N GLU A 21 22.94 -3.61 4.63
CA GLU A 21 21.61 -3.89 4.10
C GLU A 21 21.36 -2.90 2.96
N ASN A 22 21.24 -3.44 1.75
CA ASN A 22 20.96 -2.64 0.56
C ASN A 22 19.45 -2.49 0.36
N LEU A 23 19.07 -1.63 -0.59
CA LEU A 23 17.66 -1.33 -0.86
C LEU A 23 16.84 -2.60 -1.20
N LEU A 24 17.43 -3.58 -1.90
CA LEU A 24 16.75 -4.81 -2.27
C LEU A 24 16.49 -5.71 -1.06
N ASP A 25 17.41 -5.78 -0.11
CA ASP A 25 17.25 -6.59 1.10
C ASP A 25 16.20 -5.98 2.04
N ILE A 26 16.21 -4.65 2.19
CA ILE A 26 15.16 -3.90 2.89
C ILE A 26 13.78 -4.12 2.23
N TYR A 27 13.72 -4.13 0.90
CA TYR A 27 12.48 -4.40 0.17
C TYR A 27 11.94 -5.82 0.41
N LYS A 28 12.81 -6.84 0.45
CA LYS A 28 12.39 -8.21 0.77
C LYS A 28 11.81 -8.32 2.18
N LEU A 29 12.46 -7.68 3.16
CA LEU A 29 11.95 -7.63 4.53
C LEU A 29 10.58 -6.94 4.58
N ALA A 30 10.42 -5.84 3.84
CA ALA A 30 9.14 -5.14 3.74
C ALA A 30 8.04 -6.01 3.11
N LEU A 31 8.35 -6.83 2.11
CA LEU A 31 7.38 -7.77 1.51
C LEU A 31 6.81 -8.78 2.52
N GLU A 32 7.60 -9.16 3.52
CA GLU A 32 7.21 -10.14 4.54
C GLU A 32 6.53 -9.48 5.75
N ASN A 33 6.96 -8.28 6.12
CA ASN A 33 6.60 -7.64 7.39
C ASN A 33 5.61 -6.46 7.26
N ASP A 34 5.54 -5.77 6.13
CA ASP A 34 4.69 -4.58 5.96
C ASP A 34 3.20 -4.94 6.11
N PRO A 35 2.50 -4.44 7.16
CA PRO A 35 1.12 -4.80 7.42
C PRO A 35 0.15 -4.33 6.32
N SER A 36 0.42 -3.18 5.70
CA SER A 36 -0.45 -2.61 4.66
C SER A 36 -0.44 -3.45 3.38
N PHE A 37 0.74 -3.90 2.93
CA PHE A 37 0.89 -4.78 1.78
C PHE A 37 0.28 -6.16 2.05
N ARG A 38 0.51 -6.72 3.24
CA ARG A 38 -0.10 -7.98 3.65
C ARG A 38 -1.62 -7.89 3.71
N ALA A 39 -2.17 -6.80 4.22
CA ALA A 39 -3.61 -6.58 4.23
C ALA A 39 -4.17 -6.53 2.80
N ALA A 40 -3.52 -5.82 1.88
CA ALA A 40 -3.90 -5.79 0.46
C ALA A 40 -3.84 -7.19 -0.19
N LYS A 41 -2.85 -8.02 0.16
CA LYS A 41 -2.77 -9.42 -0.29
C LYS A 41 -3.95 -10.24 0.21
N GLN A 42 -4.33 -10.12 1.48
CA GLN A 42 -5.46 -10.87 2.03
C GLN A 42 -6.79 -10.41 1.41
N GLU A 43 -6.98 -9.11 1.17
CA GLU A 43 -8.14 -8.58 0.47
C GLU A 43 -8.28 -9.14 -0.96
N PHE A 44 -7.17 -9.22 -1.69
CA PHE A 44 -7.13 -9.84 -3.01
C PHE A 44 -7.51 -11.33 -2.96
N LEU A 45 -6.94 -12.09 -2.02
CA LEU A 45 -7.26 -13.51 -1.85
C LEU A 45 -8.73 -13.72 -1.46
N ALA A 46 -9.27 -12.90 -0.57
CA ALA A 46 -10.68 -12.92 -0.18
C ALA A 46 -11.60 -12.63 -1.38
N THR A 47 -11.28 -11.61 -2.18
CA THR A 47 -12.04 -11.27 -3.39
C THR A 47 -11.97 -12.38 -4.44
N ARG A 48 -10.85 -13.10 -4.53
CA ARG A 48 -10.68 -14.22 -5.46
C ARG A 48 -11.67 -15.35 -5.19
N GLU A 49 -12.08 -15.55 -3.94
CA GLU A 49 -13.08 -16.56 -3.57
C GLU A 49 -14.49 -16.25 -4.09
N ILE A 50 -14.78 -15.01 -4.49
CA ILE A 50 -16.05 -14.64 -5.12
C ILE A 50 -16.30 -15.46 -6.39
N ARG A 51 -15.25 -15.91 -7.10
CA ARG A 51 -15.41 -16.82 -8.26
C ARG A 51 -16.01 -18.16 -7.84
N ASN A 52 -15.51 -18.75 -6.75
CA ASN A 52 -15.99 -20.02 -6.22
C ASN A 52 -17.41 -19.87 -5.68
N GLN A 53 -17.69 -18.79 -4.96
CA GLN A 53 -19.03 -18.46 -4.46
C GLN A 53 -20.03 -18.28 -5.62
N SER A 54 -19.63 -17.58 -6.68
CA SER A 54 -20.48 -17.38 -7.87
C SER A 54 -20.70 -18.67 -8.65
N ARG A 55 -19.71 -19.57 -8.70
CA ARG A 55 -19.87 -20.91 -9.29
C ARG A 55 -20.81 -21.79 -8.46
N ALA A 56 -20.76 -21.68 -7.14
CA ALA A 56 -21.59 -22.46 -6.23
C ALA A 56 -23.10 -22.21 -6.45
N LEU A 57 -23.48 -21.03 -6.95
CA LEU A 57 -24.87 -20.72 -7.30
C LEU A 57 -25.47 -21.64 -8.38
N PHE A 58 -24.62 -22.27 -9.21
CA PHE A 58 -25.03 -23.23 -10.24
C PHE A 58 -24.98 -24.68 -9.77
N LEU A 59 -24.53 -24.94 -8.54
CA LEU A 59 -24.40 -26.29 -7.99
C LEU A 59 -25.65 -26.66 -7.17
N PRO A 60 -25.89 -27.98 -6.93
CA PRO A 60 -27.01 -28.40 -6.11
C PRO A 60 -26.81 -27.97 -4.66
N ALA A 61 -27.81 -27.31 -4.07
CA ALA A 61 -27.87 -27.01 -2.66
C ALA A 61 -28.69 -28.10 -1.93
N LEU A 62 -28.06 -28.80 -0.99
CA LEU A 62 -28.70 -29.82 -0.17
C LEU A 62 -28.87 -29.31 1.27
N ASN A 63 -30.09 -29.31 1.78
CA ASN A 63 -30.42 -28.84 3.12
C ASN A 63 -31.17 -29.93 3.89
N LEU A 64 -30.74 -30.21 5.11
CA LEU A 64 -31.46 -31.05 6.07
C LEU A 64 -32.12 -30.13 7.11
N ASN A 65 -33.43 -30.25 7.28
CA ASN A 65 -34.19 -29.57 8.32
C ASN A 65 -34.79 -30.60 9.28
N ALA A 66 -34.76 -30.32 10.58
CA ALA A 66 -35.41 -31.10 11.61
C ALA A 66 -36.15 -30.13 12.53
N THR A 67 -37.45 -30.38 12.74
CA THR A 67 -38.33 -29.52 13.54
C THR A 67 -39.07 -30.38 14.54
N TYR A 68 -39.00 -30.02 15.82
CA TYR A 68 -39.85 -30.55 16.87
C TYR A 68 -40.86 -29.47 17.25
N SER A 69 -42.13 -29.84 17.38
CA SER A 69 -43.19 -28.91 17.76
C SER A 69 -44.15 -29.59 18.73
N ASP A 70 -44.36 -28.98 19.89
CA ASP A 70 -45.43 -29.34 20.82
C ASP A 70 -46.54 -28.31 20.62
N LEU A 71 -47.64 -28.76 20.03
CA LEU A 71 -48.75 -27.89 19.66
C LEU A 71 -49.93 -28.21 20.56
N ARG A 72 -50.47 -27.17 21.19
CA ARG A 72 -51.80 -27.17 21.79
C ARG A 72 -52.72 -26.33 20.91
N GLN A 73 -53.84 -26.90 20.50
CA GLN A 73 -54.78 -26.28 19.59
C GLN A 73 -56.19 -26.44 20.15
N GLU A 74 -56.85 -25.31 20.37
CA GLU A 74 -58.25 -25.26 20.72
C GLU A 74 -59.06 -25.01 19.44
N TYR A 75 -60.05 -25.85 19.15
CA TYR A 75 -60.89 -25.73 17.97
C TYR A 75 -62.30 -26.28 18.20
N THR A 76 -63.26 -25.85 17.40
CA THR A 76 -64.64 -26.37 17.46
C THR A 76 -64.87 -27.30 16.28
N PHE A 77 -65.24 -28.56 16.54
CA PHE A 77 -65.62 -29.51 15.50
C PHE A 77 -67.07 -29.93 15.70
N THR A 78 -67.90 -29.80 14.66
CA THR A 78 -69.34 -30.10 14.69
C THR A 78 -70.07 -29.47 15.90
N GLY A 79 -69.74 -28.21 16.22
CA GLY A 79 -70.37 -27.46 17.33
C GLY A 79 -69.85 -27.79 18.73
N THR A 80 -68.88 -28.71 18.88
CA THR A 80 -68.28 -29.07 20.17
C THR A 80 -66.87 -28.49 20.31
N PRO A 81 -66.58 -27.67 21.34
CA PRO A 81 -65.22 -27.25 21.66
C PRO A 81 -64.32 -28.45 21.96
N ARG A 82 -63.10 -28.43 21.42
CA ARG A 82 -62.05 -29.41 21.60
C ARG A 82 -60.77 -28.69 21.96
N ASP A 83 -60.03 -29.24 22.90
CA ASP A 83 -58.66 -28.88 23.20
C ASP A 83 -57.81 -30.10 22.84
N ASP A 84 -56.85 -29.92 21.95
CA ASP A 84 -55.99 -31.00 21.50
C ASP A 84 -54.53 -30.64 21.66
N ARG A 85 -53.75 -31.62 22.09
CA ARG A 85 -52.30 -31.48 22.24
C ARG A 85 -51.59 -32.63 21.57
N TYR A 86 -50.67 -32.30 20.67
CA TYR A 86 -49.88 -33.29 19.97
C TYR A 86 -48.46 -32.79 19.72
N ILE A 87 -47.56 -33.74 19.61
CA ILE A 87 -46.16 -33.53 19.26
C ILE A 87 -46.01 -33.85 17.78
N SER A 88 -45.35 -32.95 17.03
CA SER A 88 -44.98 -33.15 15.64
C SER A 88 -43.46 -33.11 15.49
N LYS A 89 -42.89 -34.17 14.92
CA LYS A 89 -41.48 -34.28 14.56
C LYS A 89 -41.38 -34.32 13.04
N ASN A 90 -40.76 -33.31 12.44
CA ASN A 90 -40.63 -33.17 10.99
C ASN A 90 -39.16 -33.20 10.60
N TYR A 91 -38.78 -34.17 9.78
CA TYR A 91 -37.45 -34.29 9.18
C TYR A 91 -37.59 -34.06 7.67
N GLY A 92 -36.80 -33.16 7.09
CA GLY A 92 -36.86 -32.86 5.67
C GLY A 92 -35.46 -32.80 5.07
N LEU A 93 -35.26 -33.48 3.95
CA LEU A 93 -34.09 -33.33 3.10
C LEU A 93 -34.54 -32.65 1.81
N ASN A 94 -33.97 -31.49 1.50
CA ASN A 94 -34.32 -30.68 0.33
C ASN A 94 -33.09 -30.45 -0.54
N LEU A 95 -33.17 -30.86 -1.80
CA LEU A 95 -32.21 -30.59 -2.86
C LEU A 95 -32.80 -29.54 -3.80
N LYS A 96 -32.07 -28.44 -4.01
CA LYS A 96 -32.39 -27.42 -5.01
C LYS A 96 -31.25 -27.31 -6.01
N GLN A 97 -31.54 -27.53 -7.29
CA GLN A 97 -30.60 -27.32 -8.39
C GLN A 97 -31.16 -26.25 -9.32
N VAL A 98 -30.38 -25.20 -9.55
CA VAL A 98 -30.74 -24.16 -10.52
C VAL A 98 -30.47 -24.67 -11.93
N LEU A 99 -31.49 -24.66 -12.79
CA LEU A 99 -31.35 -25.05 -14.19
C LEU A 99 -31.17 -23.81 -15.07
N TYR A 100 -31.94 -22.75 -14.81
CA TYR A 100 -31.83 -21.49 -15.53
C TYR A 100 -32.13 -20.29 -14.62
N ARG A 101 -31.14 -19.41 -14.48
CA ARG A 101 -31.22 -18.11 -13.79
C ARG A 101 -30.26 -17.12 -14.43
N TYR A 102 -30.79 -16.15 -15.19
CA TYR A 102 -29.96 -15.19 -15.91
C TYR A 102 -29.13 -14.29 -14.98
N ASP A 103 -29.67 -13.95 -13.81
CA ASP A 103 -28.99 -13.18 -12.76
C ASP A 103 -27.70 -13.87 -12.27
N TYR A 104 -27.68 -15.20 -12.17
CA TYR A 104 -26.50 -15.95 -11.75
C TYR A 104 -25.39 -15.91 -12.81
N PHE A 105 -25.74 -15.97 -14.09
CA PHE A 105 -24.77 -15.80 -15.19
C PHE A 105 -24.15 -14.40 -15.18
N VAL A 106 -24.98 -13.37 -14.93
CA VAL A 106 -24.48 -11.99 -14.79
C VAL A 106 -23.57 -11.88 -13.57
N GLN A 107 -23.95 -12.44 -12.42
CA GLN A 107 -23.15 -12.42 -11.19
C GLN A 107 -21.80 -13.11 -11.38
N TYR A 108 -21.75 -14.22 -12.11
CA TYR A 108 -20.50 -14.89 -12.45
C TYR A 108 -19.58 -14.02 -13.33
N ARG A 109 -20.13 -13.30 -14.32
CA ARG A 109 -19.35 -12.32 -15.09
C ARG A 109 -18.87 -11.15 -14.24
N GLN A 110 -19.74 -10.63 -13.37
CA GLN A 110 -19.43 -9.53 -12.44
C GLN A 110 -18.28 -9.91 -11.51
N ALA A 111 -18.27 -11.13 -10.99
CA ALA A 111 -17.17 -11.68 -10.19
C ALA A 111 -15.82 -11.64 -10.93
N GLY A 112 -15.83 -11.90 -12.25
CA GLY A 112 -14.63 -11.77 -13.09
C GLY A 112 -14.05 -10.35 -13.06
N TYR A 113 -14.90 -9.33 -13.22
CA TYR A 113 -14.46 -7.92 -13.14
C TYR A 113 -14.05 -7.51 -11.72
N GLN A 114 -14.72 -8.01 -10.68
CA GLN A 114 -14.34 -7.77 -9.27
C GLN A 114 -12.94 -8.30 -8.98
N ILE A 115 -12.62 -9.51 -9.45
CA ILE A 115 -11.29 -10.10 -9.27
C ILE A 115 -10.23 -9.33 -10.07
N ALA A 116 -10.56 -8.90 -11.29
CA ALA A 116 -9.65 -8.07 -12.09
C ALA A 116 -9.38 -6.70 -11.43
N GLN A 117 -10.40 -6.08 -10.83
CA GLN A 117 -10.26 -4.85 -10.05
C GLN A 117 -9.35 -5.08 -8.82
N ALA A 118 -9.60 -6.14 -8.05
CA ALA A 118 -8.81 -6.46 -6.88
C ALA A 118 -7.35 -6.80 -7.24
N SER A 119 -7.12 -7.47 -8.37
CA SER A 119 -5.77 -7.72 -8.88
C SER A 119 -5.04 -6.42 -9.23
N ALA A 120 -5.70 -5.46 -9.88
CA ALA A 120 -5.11 -4.16 -10.19
C ALA A 120 -4.80 -3.37 -8.90
N ASN A 121 -5.70 -3.38 -7.93
CA ASN A 121 -5.49 -2.75 -6.62
C ASN A 121 -4.31 -3.38 -5.86
N PHE A 122 -4.20 -4.71 -5.86
CA PHE A 122 -3.09 -5.41 -5.21
C PHE A 122 -1.74 -5.09 -5.87
N ASN A 123 -1.69 -5.09 -7.20
CA ASN A 123 -0.47 -4.69 -7.91
C ASN A 123 -0.11 -3.22 -7.66
N ASN A 124 -1.11 -2.34 -7.52
CA ASN A 124 -0.89 -0.94 -7.18
C ASN A 124 -0.30 -0.81 -5.76
N ALA A 125 -0.82 -1.59 -4.80
CA ALA A 125 -0.26 -1.66 -3.45
C ALA A 125 1.19 -2.18 -3.45
N ALA A 126 1.54 -3.11 -4.35
CA ALA A 126 2.92 -3.58 -4.54
C ALA A 126 3.84 -2.44 -5.05
N GLN A 127 3.39 -1.65 -6.03
CA GLN A 127 4.14 -0.48 -6.50
C GLN A 127 4.25 0.62 -5.43
N GLU A 128 3.19 0.84 -4.64
CA GLU A 128 3.22 1.76 -3.49
C GLU A 128 4.21 1.31 -2.40
N LEU A 129 4.33 0.00 -2.16
CA LEU A 129 5.34 -0.54 -1.26
C LEU A 129 6.76 -0.24 -1.77
N ILE A 130 7.03 -0.44 -3.06
CA ILE A 130 8.33 -0.14 -3.67
C ILE A 130 8.72 1.33 -3.43
N VAL A 131 7.84 2.27 -3.77
CA VAL A 131 8.11 3.70 -3.59
C VAL A 131 8.24 4.07 -2.12
N ARG A 132 7.37 3.53 -1.23
CA ARG A 132 7.43 3.80 0.20
C ARG A 132 8.73 3.30 0.82
N VAL A 133 9.17 2.09 0.49
CA VAL A 133 10.44 1.53 0.96
C VAL A 133 11.62 2.37 0.47
N ALA A 134 11.65 2.72 -0.82
CA ALA A 134 12.69 3.57 -1.38
C ALA A 134 12.74 4.94 -0.68
N GLN A 135 11.58 5.57 -0.44
CA GLN A 135 11.48 6.83 0.30
C GLN A 135 12.08 6.70 1.70
N ARG A 136 11.66 5.70 2.50
CA ARG A 136 12.18 5.49 3.86
C ARG A 136 13.68 5.21 3.87
N TYR A 137 14.17 4.43 2.91
CA TYR A 137 15.58 4.10 2.75
C TYR A 137 16.42 5.36 2.48
N PHE A 138 16.01 6.18 1.51
CA PHE A 138 16.74 7.39 1.15
C PHE A 138 16.55 8.54 2.14
N ASP A 139 15.44 8.58 2.88
CA ASP A 139 15.25 9.50 4.01
C ASP A 139 16.22 9.17 5.16
N LEU A 140 16.48 7.89 5.41
CA LEU A 140 17.47 7.44 6.38
C LEU A 140 18.89 7.82 5.93
N LEU A 141 19.26 7.52 4.68
CA LEU A 141 20.56 7.92 4.14
C LEU A 141 20.75 9.44 4.16
N GLY A 142 19.73 10.21 3.77
CA GLY A 142 19.75 11.67 3.84
C GLY A 142 19.90 12.19 5.26
N ALA A 143 19.31 11.54 6.26
CA ALA A 143 19.47 11.90 7.66
C ALA A 143 20.88 11.57 8.20
N MET A 144 21.48 10.45 7.74
CA MET A 144 22.87 10.08 8.05
C MET A 144 23.84 11.12 7.48
N ASP A 145 23.74 11.42 6.19
CA ASP A 145 24.58 12.45 5.54
C ASP A 145 24.42 13.82 6.21
N ASN A 146 23.20 14.22 6.54
CA ASN A 146 22.94 15.49 7.22
C ASN A 146 23.59 15.56 8.61
N LEU A 147 23.59 14.46 9.37
CA LEU A 147 24.26 14.40 10.66
C LEU A 147 25.79 14.48 10.50
N ASP A 148 26.34 13.80 9.50
CA ASP A 148 27.78 13.84 9.21
C ASP A 148 28.22 15.26 8.82
N PHE A 149 27.46 15.94 7.95
CA PHE A 149 27.72 17.34 7.60
C PHE A 149 27.57 18.27 8.81
N ALA A 150 26.54 18.11 9.64
CA ALA A 150 26.33 18.94 10.84
C ALA A 150 27.46 18.77 11.87
N ARG A 151 27.96 17.53 12.05
CA ARG A 151 29.11 17.24 12.91
C ARG A 151 30.41 17.83 12.37
N ALA A 152 30.63 17.72 11.06
CA ALA A 152 31.77 18.31 10.39
C ALA A 152 31.75 19.85 10.49
N GLU A 153 30.58 20.47 10.28
CA GLU A 153 30.37 21.91 10.44
C GLU A 153 30.65 22.38 11.87
N LYS A 154 30.07 21.70 12.87
CA LYS A 154 30.33 21.99 14.29
C LYS A 154 31.81 21.90 14.63
N LYS A 155 32.50 20.85 14.15
CA LYS A 155 33.95 20.69 14.39
C LYS A 155 34.75 21.82 13.74
N ALA A 156 34.45 22.15 12.50
CA ALA A 156 35.13 23.23 11.77
C ALA A 156 34.92 24.60 12.44
N ILE A 157 33.72 24.89 12.95
CA ILE A 157 33.42 26.12 13.69
C ILE A 157 34.10 26.13 15.06
N ALA A 158 34.18 24.98 15.75
CA ALA A 158 34.88 24.87 17.02
C ALA A 158 36.39 25.16 16.90
N GLU A 159 37.02 24.64 15.85
CA GLU A 159 38.42 24.93 15.52
C GLU A 159 38.62 26.42 15.23
N GLN A 160 37.72 27.03 14.45
CA GLN A 160 37.78 28.47 14.18
C GLN A 160 37.61 29.32 15.44
N LEU A 161 36.64 28.98 16.30
CA LEU A 161 36.43 29.65 17.60
C LEU A 161 37.68 29.59 18.48
N LYS A 162 38.36 28.43 18.51
CA LYS A 162 39.61 28.26 19.25
C LYS A 162 40.70 29.17 18.70
N GLN A 163 40.86 29.23 17.38
CA GLN A 163 41.84 30.12 16.73
C GLN A 163 41.54 31.60 16.99
N THR A 164 40.28 32.02 16.89
CA THR A 164 39.87 33.41 17.17
C THR A 164 40.14 33.79 18.63
N LYS A 165 39.85 32.90 19.59
CA LYS A 165 40.19 33.12 21.02
C LYS A 165 41.70 33.32 21.22
N GLN A 166 42.52 32.42 20.65
CA GLN A 166 43.97 32.53 20.75
C GLN A 166 44.51 33.83 20.15
N ARG A 167 43.99 34.27 19.00
CA ARG A 167 44.36 35.55 18.38
C ARG A 167 43.91 36.74 19.22
N PHE A 168 42.77 36.66 19.89
CA PHE A 168 42.28 37.72 20.77
C PHE A 168 43.17 37.86 22.01
N ASP A 169 43.60 36.74 22.60
CA ASP A 169 44.48 36.72 23.79
C ASP A 169 45.84 37.41 23.53
N VAL A 170 46.31 37.39 22.28
CA VAL A 170 47.53 38.09 21.85
C VAL A 170 47.26 39.46 21.18
N GLY A 171 46.02 39.94 21.22
CA GLY A 171 45.63 41.27 20.74
C GLY A 171 45.53 41.44 19.21
N LEU A 172 45.45 40.34 18.44
CA LEU A 172 45.44 40.35 16.98
C LEU A 172 44.03 40.41 16.34
N THR A 173 42.96 40.32 17.13
CA THR A 173 41.56 40.40 16.67
C THR A 173 40.70 41.06 17.75
N ALA A 174 39.52 41.56 17.37
CA ALA A 174 38.58 42.20 18.28
C ALA A 174 37.76 41.16 19.07
N ILE A 175 37.28 41.55 20.26
CA ILE A 175 36.38 40.71 21.08
C ILE A 175 35.06 40.38 20.35
N THR A 176 34.64 41.24 19.42
CA THR A 176 33.45 41.03 18.57
C THR A 176 33.55 39.74 17.77
N ASP A 177 34.72 39.44 17.20
CA ASP A 177 34.94 38.23 16.39
C ASP A 177 34.82 36.96 17.25
N VAL A 178 35.20 37.03 18.53
CA VAL A 178 35.05 35.92 19.49
C VAL A 178 33.57 35.67 19.79
N TYR A 179 32.78 36.72 20.03
CA TYR A 179 31.34 36.58 20.29
C TYR A 179 30.59 36.10 19.05
N GLU A 180 30.96 36.54 17.85
CA GLU A 180 30.37 36.05 16.61
C GLU A 180 30.69 34.56 16.39
N ALA A 181 31.96 34.16 16.56
CA ALA A 181 32.35 32.76 16.45
C ALA A 181 31.66 31.88 17.51
N GLN A 182 31.48 32.38 18.73
CA GLN A 182 30.74 31.67 19.79
C GLN A 182 29.27 31.49 19.41
N SER A 183 28.61 32.55 18.93
CA SER A 183 27.22 32.48 18.46
C SER A 183 27.04 31.45 17.35
N ARG A 184 27.97 31.37 16.39
CA ARG A 184 27.96 30.37 15.33
C ARG A 184 28.18 28.95 15.86
N TYR A 185 29.08 28.78 16.82
CA TYR A 185 29.29 27.48 17.46
C TYR A 185 28.01 27.00 18.16
N ASP A 186 27.36 27.88 18.93
CA ASP A 186 26.12 27.54 19.64
C ASP A 186 24.98 27.19 18.66
N GLN A 187 24.88 27.88 17.52
CA GLN A 187 23.97 27.53 16.42
C GLN A 187 24.26 26.13 15.83
N SER A 188 25.55 25.80 15.60
CA SER A 188 25.94 24.49 15.07
C SER A 188 25.64 23.33 16.04
N VAL A 189 25.71 23.60 17.35
CA VAL A 189 25.31 22.64 18.40
C VAL A 189 23.82 22.34 18.29
N ALA A 190 22.97 23.37 18.19
CA ALA A 190 21.53 23.19 18.02
C ALA A 190 21.18 22.42 16.73
N GLN A 191 21.86 22.71 15.62
CA GLN A 191 21.66 22.00 14.35
C GLN A 191 22.08 20.53 14.42
N THR A 192 23.18 20.22 15.12
CA THR A 192 23.63 18.84 15.34
C THR A 192 22.58 18.04 16.11
N ILE A 193 22.03 18.61 17.20
CA ILE A 193 20.97 17.97 17.99
C ILE A 193 19.72 17.69 17.13
N ALA A 194 19.32 18.65 16.29
CA ALA A 194 18.21 18.47 15.36
C ALA A 194 18.47 17.35 14.33
N ALA A 195 19.71 17.25 13.81
CA ALA A 195 20.11 16.20 12.88
C ALA A 195 20.15 14.81 13.55
N GLU A 196 20.59 14.71 14.81
CA GLU A 196 20.56 13.46 15.59
C GLU A 196 19.12 12.98 15.81
N ASN A 197 18.21 13.88 16.15
CA ASN A 197 16.80 13.56 16.26
C ASN A 197 16.18 13.12 14.92
N LEU A 198 16.52 13.80 13.81
CA LEU A 198 16.05 13.42 12.48
C LEU A 198 16.53 12.00 12.10
N LEU A 199 17.78 11.64 12.39
CA LEU A 199 18.29 10.29 12.17
C LEU A 199 17.53 9.26 13.00
N ALA A 200 17.26 9.54 14.27
CA ALA A 200 16.47 8.66 15.12
C ALA A 200 15.05 8.46 14.56
N VAL A 201 14.38 9.54 14.15
CA VAL A 201 13.04 9.47 13.54
C VAL A 201 13.04 8.70 12.22
N SER A 202 14.04 8.91 11.35
CA SER A 202 14.15 8.18 10.09
C SER A 202 14.38 6.67 10.31
N ARG A 203 15.11 6.28 11.36
CA ARG A 203 15.25 4.85 11.74
C ARG A 203 13.93 4.24 12.18
N GLU A 204 13.16 4.95 13.00
CA GLU A 204 11.82 4.48 13.43
C GLU A 204 10.86 4.36 12.23
N ASN A 205 10.89 5.32 11.31
CA ASN A 205 10.07 5.28 10.10
C ASN A 205 10.41 4.10 9.16
N LEU A 206 11.67 3.67 9.12
CA LEU A 206 12.06 2.49 8.36
C LEU A 206 11.67 1.21 9.12
N HIS A 207 11.88 1.17 10.44
CA HIS A 207 11.47 0.09 11.32
C HIS A 207 9.96 -0.20 11.24
N GLU A 208 9.12 0.84 11.14
CA GLU A 208 7.65 0.71 10.93
C GLU A 208 7.31 -0.18 9.73
N VAL A 209 8.09 -0.09 8.65
CA VAL A 209 7.83 -0.80 7.39
C VAL A 209 8.42 -2.21 7.39
N ILE A 210 9.63 -2.39 7.94
CA ILE A 210 10.36 -3.67 7.87
C ILE A 210 10.24 -4.53 9.12
N GLY A 211 9.73 -4.00 10.23
CA GLY A 211 9.51 -4.73 11.49
C GLY A 211 10.78 -5.08 12.28
N GLN A 212 11.96 -4.62 11.85
CA GLN A 212 13.22 -4.77 12.56
C GLN A 212 14.10 -3.51 12.45
N TYR A 213 15.03 -3.33 13.38
CA TYR A 213 15.95 -2.19 13.34
C TYR A 213 17.08 -2.44 12.33
N PRO A 214 17.26 -1.55 11.34
CA PRO A 214 18.37 -1.65 10.40
C PRO A 214 19.70 -1.43 11.13
N GLN A 215 20.69 -2.30 10.90
CA GLN A 215 22.02 -2.16 11.51
C GLN A 215 22.91 -1.22 10.68
N ASP A 216 23.33 -1.70 9.52
CA ASP A 216 24.17 -0.95 8.57
C ASP A 216 23.44 -0.86 7.24
N ILE A 217 23.43 0.32 6.62
CA ILE A 217 22.74 0.61 5.36
C ILE A 217 23.75 0.95 4.28
N ALA A 218 23.62 0.35 3.09
CA ALA A 218 24.51 0.61 1.97
C ALA A 218 24.37 2.06 1.47
N GLN A 219 25.49 2.77 1.30
CA GLN A 219 25.48 4.19 0.97
C GLN A 219 25.34 4.41 -0.54
N LEU A 220 24.86 5.57 -0.95
CA LEU A 220 24.78 5.91 -2.37
C LEU A 220 26.18 6.19 -2.94
N SER A 221 26.60 5.40 -3.93
CA SER A 221 27.90 5.57 -4.58
C SER A 221 28.06 6.96 -5.17
N THR A 222 29.25 7.55 -5.08
CA THR A 222 29.54 8.90 -5.59
C THR A 222 29.37 9.05 -7.10
N LYS A 223 29.32 7.93 -7.85
CA LYS A 223 29.17 7.88 -9.32
C LYS A 223 27.76 7.45 -9.78
N THR A 224 26.71 7.87 -9.10
CA THR A 224 25.33 7.61 -9.56
C THR A 224 25.08 8.25 -10.94
N PRO A 225 24.64 7.49 -11.97
CA PRO A 225 24.29 8.06 -13.25
C PRO A 225 22.98 8.86 -13.15
N LEU A 226 22.92 10.01 -13.83
CA LEU A 226 21.70 10.77 -14.03
C LEU A 226 21.08 10.37 -15.36
N LEU A 227 20.21 9.36 -15.32
CA LEU A 227 19.49 8.86 -16.48
C LEU A 227 18.23 9.71 -16.72
N LYS A 228 18.07 10.17 -17.96
CA LYS A 228 16.82 10.81 -18.39
C LYS A 228 15.71 9.76 -18.53
N PRO A 229 14.43 10.13 -18.33
CA PRO A 229 13.32 9.26 -18.67
C PRO A 229 13.37 8.88 -20.14
N GLU A 230 13.30 7.60 -20.44
CA GLU A 230 13.11 7.08 -21.79
C GLU A 230 11.68 6.53 -21.89
N PRO A 231 10.84 7.01 -22.83
CA PRO A 231 11.13 8.06 -23.83
C PRO A 231 11.24 9.48 -23.23
N GLU A 232 12.06 10.35 -23.84
CA GLU A 232 12.18 11.78 -23.47
C GLU A 232 11.00 12.60 -24.05
N ASP A 233 9.77 12.11 -23.85
CA ASP A 233 8.54 12.69 -24.38
C ASP A 233 7.41 12.53 -23.36
N ILE A 234 6.91 13.66 -22.86
CA ILE A 234 5.85 13.72 -21.86
C ILE A 234 4.53 13.10 -22.35
N ASP A 235 4.22 13.24 -23.63
CA ASP A 235 2.96 12.72 -24.19
C ASP A 235 3.00 11.20 -24.35
N GLN A 236 4.19 10.63 -24.59
CA GLN A 236 4.38 9.18 -24.59
C GLN A 236 4.19 8.60 -23.19
N TRP A 237 4.71 9.25 -22.15
CA TRP A 237 4.45 8.84 -20.77
C TRP A 237 2.97 8.89 -20.40
N ALA A 238 2.26 9.96 -20.78
CA ALA A 238 0.82 10.06 -20.58
C ALA A 238 0.04 8.94 -21.31
N LYS A 239 0.47 8.58 -22.53
CA LYS A 239 -0.10 7.47 -23.29
C LYS A 239 0.15 6.12 -22.63
N ILE A 240 1.36 5.86 -22.16
CA ILE A 240 1.70 4.64 -21.40
C ILE A 240 0.84 4.54 -20.15
N ALA A 241 0.75 5.62 -19.37
CA ALA A 241 -0.07 5.69 -18.16
C ALA A 241 -1.55 5.41 -18.43
N SER A 242 -2.09 5.92 -19.56
CA SER A 242 -3.48 5.66 -19.95
C SER A 242 -3.80 4.19 -20.23
N GLN A 243 -2.78 3.36 -20.51
CA GLN A 243 -2.92 1.94 -20.84
C GLN A 243 -2.51 1.03 -19.68
N GLN A 244 -1.52 1.43 -18.90
CA GLN A 244 -0.85 0.56 -17.92
C GLN A 244 -1.06 0.98 -16.47
N SER A 245 -1.55 2.19 -16.20
CA SER A 245 -1.78 2.64 -14.82
C SER A 245 -2.77 1.72 -14.10
N LEU A 246 -2.31 1.10 -13.01
CA LEU A 246 -3.08 0.13 -12.25
C LEU A 246 -4.32 0.77 -11.60
N SER A 247 -4.19 2.01 -11.15
CA SER A 247 -5.30 2.80 -10.60
C SER A 247 -6.39 3.07 -11.64
N LEU A 248 -6.01 3.30 -12.90
CA LEU A 248 -6.94 3.53 -14.01
C LEU A 248 -7.62 2.22 -14.43
N ILE A 249 -6.87 1.12 -14.52
CA ILE A 249 -7.40 -0.22 -14.78
C ILE A 249 -8.43 -0.60 -13.71
N ALA A 250 -8.13 -0.37 -12.43
CA ALA A 250 -9.07 -0.64 -11.33
C ALA A 250 -10.37 0.19 -11.48
N ALA A 251 -10.27 1.47 -11.84
CA ALA A 251 -11.44 2.31 -12.09
C ALA A 251 -12.25 1.85 -13.31
N GLU A 252 -11.59 1.39 -14.38
CA GLU A 252 -12.24 0.80 -15.54
C GLU A 252 -13.04 -0.46 -15.16
N LYS A 253 -12.45 -1.36 -14.35
CA LYS A 253 -13.13 -2.57 -13.87
C LYS A 253 -14.30 -2.22 -12.94
N ALA A 254 -14.18 -1.20 -12.09
CA ALA A 254 -15.29 -0.67 -11.29
C ALA A 254 -16.48 -0.21 -12.17
N MET A 255 -16.19 0.49 -13.27
CA MET A 255 -17.21 0.89 -14.24
C MET A 255 -17.86 -0.33 -14.92
N GLN A 256 -17.09 -1.36 -15.27
CA GLN A 256 -17.61 -2.61 -15.85
C GLN A 256 -18.49 -3.39 -14.88
N ILE A 257 -18.13 -3.44 -13.59
CA ILE A 257 -18.97 -4.02 -12.52
C ILE A 257 -20.31 -3.30 -12.43
N ALA A 258 -20.29 -1.96 -12.44
CA ALA A 258 -21.52 -1.15 -12.41
C ALA A 258 -22.37 -1.33 -13.68
N ARG A 259 -21.74 -1.63 -14.83
CA ARG A 259 -22.46 -1.96 -16.06
C ARG A 259 -23.16 -3.31 -15.96
N GLU A 260 -22.47 -4.36 -15.49
CA GLU A 260 -23.10 -5.67 -15.28
C GLU A 260 -24.20 -5.61 -14.23
N GLU A 261 -24.11 -4.70 -13.26
CA GLU A 261 -25.18 -4.48 -12.28
C GLU A 261 -26.51 -4.09 -12.95
N ILE A 262 -26.49 -3.32 -14.04
CA ILE A 262 -27.69 -3.00 -14.83
C ILE A 262 -28.31 -4.30 -15.39
N ASN A 263 -27.48 -5.19 -15.94
CA ASN A 263 -27.92 -6.48 -16.47
C ASN A 263 -28.47 -7.37 -15.35
N ARG A 264 -27.88 -7.32 -14.15
CA ARG A 264 -28.32 -8.07 -12.98
C ARG A 264 -29.69 -7.60 -12.50
N GLN A 265 -29.93 -6.29 -12.47
CA GLN A 265 -31.26 -5.76 -12.14
C GLN A 265 -32.29 -6.05 -13.23
N ARG A 266 -31.92 -5.98 -14.52
CA ARG A 266 -32.79 -6.38 -15.63
C ARG A 266 -33.17 -7.87 -15.59
N ALA A 267 -32.32 -8.72 -15.03
CA ALA A 267 -32.58 -10.15 -14.87
C ALA A 267 -33.89 -10.43 -14.09
N GLY A 268 -34.38 -9.48 -13.28
CA GLY A 268 -35.67 -9.61 -12.58
C GLY A 268 -36.90 -9.78 -13.48
N HIS A 269 -36.79 -9.47 -14.79
CA HIS A 269 -37.85 -9.72 -15.77
C HIS A 269 -37.74 -11.07 -16.49
N TYR A 270 -36.65 -11.81 -16.27
CA TYR A 270 -36.43 -13.09 -16.94
C TYR A 270 -37.05 -14.25 -16.14
N PRO A 271 -37.45 -15.34 -16.81
CA PRO A 271 -37.92 -16.52 -16.11
C PRO A 271 -36.79 -17.18 -15.33
N THR A 272 -37.18 -17.93 -14.31
CA THR A 272 -36.30 -18.78 -13.51
C THR A 272 -36.82 -20.21 -13.58
N LEU A 273 -35.90 -21.17 -13.68
CA LEU A 273 -36.20 -22.59 -13.70
C LEU A 273 -35.31 -23.32 -12.70
N ASP A 274 -35.92 -23.92 -11.69
CA ASP A 274 -35.24 -24.64 -10.63
C ASP A 274 -35.77 -26.10 -10.58
N LEU A 275 -34.88 -27.08 -10.44
CA LEU A 275 -35.22 -28.45 -10.05
C LEU A 275 -35.23 -28.54 -8.53
N VAL A 276 -36.34 -28.98 -7.96
CA VAL A 276 -36.50 -29.16 -6.51
C VAL A 276 -36.87 -30.61 -6.25
N ALA A 277 -36.05 -31.30 -5.46
CA ALA A 277 -36.35 -32.61 -4.94
C ALA A 277 -36.41 -32.55 -3.41
N SER A 278 -37.43 -33.14 -2.81
CA SER A 278 -37.56 -33.17 -1.36
C SER A 278 -38.04 -34.54 -0.87
N ARG A 279 -37.53 -34.92 0.29
CA ARG A 279 -38.01 -36.07 1.05
C ARG A 279 -38.30 -35.63 2.47
N THR A 280 -39.57 -35.66 2.85
CA THR A 280 -40.03 -35.21 4.17
C THR A 280 -40.68 -36.35 4.91
N GLN A 281 -40.35 -36.48 6.18
CA GLN A 281 -40.98 -37.41 7.11
C GLN A 281 -41.59 -36.61 8.25
N SER A 282 -42.88 -36.78 8.46
CA SER A 282 -43.63 -36.18 9.55
C SER A 282 -44.14 -37.30 10.46
N ILE A 283 -43.87 -37.17 11.76
CA ILE A 283 -44.32 -38.09 12.80
C ILE A 283 -45.15 -37.26 13.78
N THR A 284 -46.41 -37.64 13.94
CA THR A 284 -47.31 -37.02 14.91
C THR A 284 -47.63 -38.01 16.04
N GLU A 285 -47.40 -37.57 17.27
CA GLU A 285 -47.58 -38.35 18.50
C GLU A 285 -48.54 -37.59 19.43
N GLY A 286 -49.54 -38.28 19.98
CA GLY A 286 -50.61 -37.64 20.77
C GLY A 286 -51.79 -37.19 19.90
N GLY A 287 -52.69 -36.39 20.47
CA GLY A 287 -53.93 -35.99 19.82
C GLY A 287 -55.16 -36.80 20.29
N ALA A 288 -56.28 -36.15 20.62
CA ALA A 288 -57.55 -36.79 21.01
C ALA A 288 -58.38 -37.26 19.80
N PHE A 289 -57.93 -36.96 18.57
CA PHE A 289 -58.60 -37.31 17.33
C PHE A 289 -57.81 -38.41 16.58
N VAL A 290 -58.51 -39.46 16.12
CA VAL A 290 -57.92 -40.66 15.48
C VAL A 290 -57.03 -40.32 14.28
N ALA A 291 -57.27 -39.20 13.59
CA ALA A 291 -56.42 -38.79 12.45
C ALA A 291 -55.02 -38.28 12.83
N PHE A 292 -54.76 -37.98 14.11
CA PHE A 292 -53.47 -37.44 14.58
C PHE A 292 -52.68 -38.40 15.49
N THR A 293 -53.29 -39.52 15.92
CA THR A 293 -52.63 -40.50 16.79
C THR A 293 -51.67 -41.40 16.00
N GLY A 294 -50.37 -41.31 16.31
CA GLY A 294 -49.35 -42.26 15.82
C GLY A 294 -49.12 -42.24 14.31
N LYS A 295 -49.41 -41.11 13.65
CA LYS A 295 -49.31 -41.01 12.19
C LYS A 295 -47.87 -40.74 11.76
N LYS A 296 -47.30 -41.66 10.99
CA LYS A 296 -46.04 -41.46 10.26
C LYS A 296 -46.33 -41.28 8.79
N GLN A 297 -46.00 -40.11 8.24
CA GLN A 297 -46.12 -39.80 6.83
C GLN A 297 -44.74 -39.58 6.23
N THR A 298 -44.47 -40.17 5.06
CA THR A 298 -43.24 -39.93 4.31
C THR A 298 -43.62 -39.53 2.89
N ASP A 299 -43.23 -38.33 2.49
CA ASP A 299 -43.46 -37.80 1.15
C ASP A 299 -42.11 -37.68 0.43
N THR A 300 -42.07 -38.08 -0.84
CA THR A 300 -40.95 -37.83 -1.75
C THR A 300 -41.49 -37.11 -2.97
N ARG A 301 -40.90 -35.97 -3.33
CA ARG A 301 -41.34 -35.11 -4.43
C ARG A 301 -40.15 -34.71 -5.28
N ILE A 302 -40.32 -34.71 -6.59
CA ILE A 302 -39.40 -34.12 -7.56
C ILE A 302 -40.24 -33.19 -8.43
N SER A 303 -39.82 -31.94 -8.58
CA SER A 303 -40.61 -30.91 -9.24
C SER A 303 -39.71 -29.96 -10.02
N LEU A 304 -40.17 -29.55 -11.19
CA LEU A 304 -39.61 -28.42 -11.92
C LEU A 304 -40.43 -27.18 -11.58
N GLN A 305 -39.76 -26.14 -11.08
CA GLN A 305 -40.38 -24.88 -10.72
C GLN A 305 -40.01 -23.82 -11.75
N PHE A 306 -40.98 -23.46 -12.58
CA PHE A 306 -40.87 -22.33 -13.51
C PHE A 306 -41.54 -21.11 -12.90
N ASN A 307 -40.82 -19.99 -12.84
CA ASN A 307 -41.34 -18.72 -12.33
C ASN A 307 -40.95 -17.57 -13.26
N LEU A 308 -41.96 -16.88 -13.82
CA LEU A 308 -41.82 -15.72 -14.68
C LEU A 308 -42.57 -14.53 -14.06
N PRO A 309 -41.86 -13.53 -13.49
CA PRO A 309 -42.49 -12.33 -12.98
C PRO A 309 -43.08 -11.52 -14.13
N ILE A 310 -44.40 -11.30 -14.12
CA ILE A 310 -45.09 -10.49 -15.15
C ILE A 310 -45.10 -9.01 -14.73
N TYR A 311 -45.44 -8.73 -13.46
CA TYR A 311 -45.49 -7.38 -12.93
C TYR A 311 -45.17 -7.37 -11.43
N GLN A 312 -44.29 -6.47 -11.01
CA GLN A 312 -43.81 -6.34 -9.63
C GLN A 312 -43.92 -4.88 -9.13
N GLY A 313 -45.02 -4.19 -9.46
CA GLY A 313 -45.24 -2.81 -9.01
C GLY A 313 -44.18 -1.81 -9.49
N GLY A 314 -43.53 -2.07 -10.63
CA GLY A 314 -42.45 -1.24 -11.18
C GLY A 314 -41.09 -1.36 -10.48
N MET A 315 -40.93 -2.26 -9.51
CA MET A 315 -39.70 -2.42 -8.73
C MET A 315 -38.45 -2.68 -9.59
N VAL A 316 -38.53 -3.62 -10.55
CA VAL A 316 -37.41 -3.97 -11.44
C VAL A 316 -36.97 -2.79 -12.30
N ASN A 317 -37.94 -2.02 -12.82
CA ASN A 317 -37.67 -0.83 -13.62
C ASN A 317 -37.00 0.26 -12.78
N SER A 318 -37.46 0.46 -11.54
CA SER A 318 -36.84 1.41 -10.60
C SER A 318 -35.40 1.02 -10.26
N LYS A 319 -35.13 -0.24 -9.89
CA LYS A 319 -33.78 -0.75 -9.62
C LYS A 319 -32.85 -0.68 -10.84
N THR A 320 -33.38 -0.95 -12.03
CA THR A 320 -32.61 -0.83 -13.28
C THR A 320 -32.21 0.62 -13.55
N ARG A 321 -33.11 1.60 -13.33
CA ARG A 321 -32.77 3.03 -13.43
C ARG A 321 -31.74 3.44 -12.37
N GLN A 322 -31.88 2.98 -11.13
CA GLN A 322 -30.91 3.20 -10.06
C GLN A 322 -29.51 2.69 -10.46
N ALA A 323 -29.41 1.45 -10.96
CA ALA A 323 -28.16 0.87 -11.44
C ALA A 323 -27.57 1.67 -12.63
N ALA A 324 -28.41 2.18 -13.52
CA ALA A 324 -27.96 3.05 -14.62
C ALA A 324 -27.33 4.37 -14.11
N TYR A 325 -27.91 5.00 -13.10
CA TYR A 325 -27.30 6.18 -12.46
C TYR A 325 -26.00 5.84 -11.73
N GLN A 326 -25.91 4.68 -11.09
CA GLN A 326 -24.66 4.21 -10.47
C GLN A 326 -23.57 3.92 -11.50
N TYR A 327 -23.90 3.36 -12.66
CA TYR A 327 -22.98 3.22 -13.79
C TYR A 327 -22.52 4.58 -14.32
N ASN A 328 -23.42 5.55 -14.48
CA ASN A 328 -23.03 6.91 -14.89
C ASN A 328 -22.09 7.55 -13.87
N ARG A 329 -22.34 7.39 -12.56
CA ARG A 329 -21.40 7.81 -11.51
C ARG A 329 -20.04 7.12 -11.67
N ALA A 330 -20.00 5.81 -11.89
CA ALA A 330 -18.77 5.07 -12.07
C ALA A 330 -17.99 5.53 -13.32
N LYS A 331 -18.71 5.89 -14.39
CA LYS A 331 -18.13 6.49 -15.62
C LYS A 331 -17.47 7.84 -15.32
N GLU A 332 -18.13 8.73 -14.58
CA GLU A 332 -17.53 10.02 -14.19
C GLU A 332 -16.31 9.84 -13.26
N LEU A 333 -16.35 8.85 -12.36
CA LEU A 333 -15.20 8.51 -11.51
C LEU A 333 -14.01 7.97 -12.33
N TYR A 334 -14.27 7.16 -13.37
CA TYR A 334 -13.26 6.72 -14.32
C TYR A 334 -12.65 7.90 -15.09
N GLU A 335 -13.47 8.82 -15.59
CA GLU A 335 -13.00 10.03 -16.28
C GLU A 335 -12.13 10.92 -15.38
N ARG A 336 -12.54 11.09 -14.12
CA ARG A 336 -11.72 11.77 -13.11
C ARG A 336 -10.40 11.05 -12.91
N GLN A 337 -10.41 9.73 -12.72
CA GLN A 337 -9.20 8.94 -12.52
C GLN A 337 -8.26 9.03 -13.74
N ARG A 338 -8.80 9.04 -14.95
CA ARG A 338 -8.03 9.24 -16.19
C ARG A 338 -7.29 10.57 -16.18
N ARG A 339 -8.00 11.67 -15.89
CA ARG A 339 -7.40 13.03 -15.80
C ARG A 339 -6.37 13.12 -14.67
N THR A 340 -6.65 12.52 -13.51
CA THR A 340 -5.70 12.47 -12.39
C THR A 340 -4.45 11.69 -12.75
N THR A 341 -4.58 10.57 -13.46
CA THR A 341 -3.45 9.74 -13.90
C THR A 341 -2.59 10.49 -14.90
N GLU A 342 -3.21 11.17 -15.87
CA GLU A 342 -2.50 12.01 -16.83
C GLU A 342 -1.75 13.16 -16.12
N ASN A 343 -2.43 13.91 -15.25
CA ASN A 343 -1.81 15.00 -14.51
C ASN A 343 -0.64 14.52 -13.64
N LYS A 344 -0.82 13.44 -12.86
CA LYS A 344 0.24 12.85 -12.04
C LYS A 344 1.45 12.41 -12.87
N THR A 345 1.22 11.77 -14.01
CA THR A 345 2.30 11.30 -14.90
C THR A 345 3.07 12.47 -15.50
N ARG A 346 2.35 13.48 -16.01
CA ARG A 346 2.95 14.71 -16.56
C ARG A 346 3.76 15.46 -15.50
N SER A 347 3.22 15.62 -14.29
CA SER A 347 3.92 16.25 -13.17
C SER A 347 5.17 15.47 -12.76
N ALA A 348 5.08 14.14 -12.64
CA ALA A 348 6.24 13.31 -12.31
C ALA A 348 7.34 13.40 -13.37
N TYR A 349 6.97 13.44 -14.66
CA TYR A 349 7.94 13.64 -15.74
C TYR A 349 8.68 14.98 -15.62
N LEU A 350 7.94 16.07 -15.39
CA LEU A 350 8.51 17.40 -15.20
C LEU A 350 9.41 17.46 -13.95
N ASN A 351 9.01 16.79 -12.87
CA ASN A 351 9.81 16.70 -11.65
C ASN A 351 11.13 15.96 -11.88
N VAL A 352 11.14 14.85 -12.63
CA VAL A 352 12.38 14.14 -12.95
C VAL A 352 13.32 15.03 -13.76
N GLN A 353 12.81 15.72 -14.79
CA GLN A 353 13.61 16.65 -15.61
C GLN A 353 14.17 17.82 -14.77
N ALA A 354 13.35 18.39 -13.89
CA ALA A 354 13.76 19.44 -12.97
C ALA A 354 14.82 18.94 -11.99
N ASN A 355 14.65 17.76 -11.40
CA ASN A 355 15.60 17.18 -10.44
C ASN A 355 16.95 16.85 -11.09
N ILE A 356 16.99 16.37 -12.33
CA ILE A 356 18.24 16.18 -13.07
C ILE A 356 18.98 17.52 -13.17
N SER A 357 18.27 18.59 -13.54
CA SER A 357 18.85 19.93 -13.65
C SER A 357 19.31 20.48 -12.30
N GLN A 358 18.54 20.24 -11.23
CA GLN A 358 18.90 20.63 -9.86
C GLN A 358 20.15 19.91 -9.36
N VAL A 359 20.29 18.61 -9.59
CA VAL A 359 21.50 17.86 -9.18
C VAL A 359 22.74 18.44 -9.86
N LEU A 360 22.66 18.75 -11.16
CA LEU A 360 23.76 19.37 -11.90
C LEU A 360 24.08 20.78 -11.37
N ALA A 361 23.06 21.59 -11.09
CA ALA A 361 23.23 22.94 -10.53
C ALA A 361 23.85 22.91 -9.12
N TYR A 362 23.36 22.05 -8.22
CA TYR A 362 23.92 21.91 -6.88
C TYR A 362 25.33 21.33 -6.88
N LYS A 363 25.65 20.42 -7.82
CA LYS A 363 27.02 19.93 -8.02
C LYS A 363 27.97 21.07 -8.37
N GLN A 364 27.54 21.96 -9.28
CA GLN A 364 28.33 23.13 -9.67
C GLN A 364 28.40 24.16 -8.53
N ALA A 365 27.30 24.39 -7.80
CA ALA A 365 27.27 25.27 -6.64
C ALA A 365 28.24 24.79 -5.56
N LEU A 366 28.27 23.49 -5.25
CA LEU A 366 29.22 22.89 -4.31
C LEU A 366 30.67 23.13 -4.75
N LYS A 367 30.98 22.93 -6.03
CA LYS A 367 32.31 23.22 -6.58
C LYS A 367 32.68 24.69 -6.39
N SER A 368 31.78 25.60 -6.73
CA SER A 368 31.98 27.04 -6.57
C SER A 368 32.15 27.45 -5.10
N SER A 369 31.34 26.92 -4.19
CA SER A 369 31.42 27.21 -2.76
C SER A 369 32.75 26.73 -2.17
N ARG A 370 33.26 25.57 -2.60
CA ARG A 370 34.58 25.07 -2.16
C ARG A 370 35.72 25.98 -2.63
N THR A 371 35.73 26.36 -3.90
CA THR A 371 36.73 27.31 -4.42
C THR A 371 36.62 28.69 -3.75
N ALA A 372 35.41 29.16 -3.46
CA ALA A 372 35.19 30.40 -2.73
C ALA A 372 35.68 30.32 -1.27
N LEU A 373 35.54 29.17 -0.62
CA LEU A 373 36.11 28.92 0.70
C LEU A 373 37.64 28.98 0.66
N GLU A 374 38.28 28.26 -0.27
CA GLU A 374 39.74 28.25 -0.43
C GLU A 374 40.29 29.68 -0.65
N ALA A 375 39.63 30.48 -1.50
CA ALA A 375 40.02 31.87 -1.73
C ALA A 375 39.82 32.76 -0.48
N THR A 376 38.74 32.54 0.28
CA THR A 376 38.46 33.28 1.51
C THR A 376 39.45 32.93 2.63
N GLU A 377 39.82 31.65 2.75
CA GLU A 377 40.84 31.18 3.70
C GLU A 377 42.22 31.78 3.37
N ALA A 378 42.65 31.73 2.10
CA ALA A 378 43.88 32.39 1.68
C ALA A 378 43.86 33.91 1.93
N GLY A 379 42.71 34.56 1.67
CA GLY A 379 42.50 35.98 1.94
C GLY A 379 42.57 36.33 3.43
N TYR A 380 42.10 35.43 4.30
CA TYR A 380 42.17 35.58 5.77
C TYR A 380 43.59 35.44 6.30
N GLU A 381 44.40 34.53 5.72
CA GLU A 381 45.80 34.35 6.09
C GLU A 381 46.65 35.60 5.82
N VAL A 382 46.37 36.31 4.71
CA VAL A 382 47.05 37.55 4.34
C VAL A 382 46.35 38.82 4.86
N GLY A 383 45.29 38.69 5.67
CA GLY A 383 44.60 39.81 6.31
C GLY A 383 43.66 40.64 5.42
N THR A 384 43.34 40.15 4.21
CA THR A 384 42.39 40.81 3.28
C THR A 384 40.93 40.41 3.49
N ARG A 385 40.68 39.37 4.31
CA ARG A 385 39.35 38.88 4.70
C ARG A 385 39.26 38.72 6.21
N THR A 386 38.04 38.69 6.72
CA THR A 386 37.76 38.56 8.16
C THR A 386 37.51 37.11 8.57
N ALA A 387 37.58 36.80 9.87
CA ALA A 387 37.23 35.48 10.38
C ALA A 387 35.75 35.13 10.11
N VAL A 388 34.90 36.15 10.09
CA VAL A 388 33.46 36.05 9.79
C VAL A 388 33.24 35.62 8.33
N ASP A 389 34.04 36.12 7.39
CA ASP A 389 33.99 35.72 5.98
C ASP A 389 34.30 34.22 5.81
N VAL A 390 35.31 33.72 6.53
CA VAL A 390 35.67 32.29 6.53
C VAL A 390 34.53 31.46 7.11
N LEU A 391 33.96 31.86 8.25
CA LEU A 391 32.82 31.16 8.88
C LEU A 391 31.61 31.10 7.94
N ASN A 392 31.27 32.21 7.28
CA ASN A 392 30.16 32.25 6.33
C ASN A 392 30.42 31.36 5.10
N SER A 393 31.65 31.37 4.57
CA SER A 393 32.04 30.54 3.44
C SER A 393 32.02 29.05 3.77
N ARG A 394 32.50 28.65 4.97
CA ARG A 394 32.44 27.25 5.44
C ARG A 394 31.01 26.76 5.55
N ARG A 395 30.13 27.56 6.16
CA ARG A 395 28.70 27.23 6.26
C ARG A 395 28.05 27.05 4.88
N GLU A 396 28.42 27.89 3.90
CA GLU A 396 27.87 27.76 2.55
C GLU A 396 28.35 26.48 1.85
N VAL A 397 29.58 26.01 2.10
CA VAL A 397 30.03 24.69 1.64
C VAL A 397 29.18 23.58 2.24
N PHE A 398 29.01 23.53 3.56
CA PHE A 398 28.20 22.48 4.20
C PHE A 398 26.72 22.52 3.77
N ARG A 399 26.18 23.71 3.55
CA ARG A 399 24.85 23.88 2.95
C ARG A 399 24.79 23.30 1.55
N ALA A 400 25.75 23.61 0.68
CA ALA A 400 25.81 23.10 -0.68
C ALA A 400 26.01 21.57 -0.73
N GLU A 401 26.78 21.00 0.22
CA GLU A 401 26.94 19.54 0.36
C GLU A 401 25.62 18.86 0.68
N ARG A 402 24.87 19.40 1.67
CA ARG A 402 23.55 18.89 2.04
C ARG A 402 22.53 19.01 0.92
N ASP A 403 22.47 20.16 0.25
CA ASP A 403 21.53 20.39 -0.86
C ASP A 403 21.86 19.47 -2.05
N TYR A 404 23.15 19.27 -2.35
CA TYR A 404 23.59 18.31 -3.36
C TYR A 404 23.21 16.86 -3.00
N ALA A 405 23.50 16.40 -1.78
CA ALA A 405 23.12 15.06 -1.33
C ALA A 405 21.60 14.83 -1.41
N LYS A 406 20.82 15.76 -0.87
CA LYS A 406 19.35 15.71 -0.91
C LYS A 406 18.78 15.66 -2.33
N SER A 407 19.33 16.45 -3.24
CA SER A 407 18.88 16.48 -4.65
C SER A 407 19.08 15.12 -5.35
N ARG A 408 20.15 14.38 -5.02
CA ARG A 408 20.42 13.05 -5.59
C ARG A 408 19.38 12.03 -5.12
N TYR A 409 19.02 12.04 -3.84
CA TYR A 409 17.96 11.18 -3.30
C TYR A 409 16.60 11.49 -3.91
N ALA A 410 16.25 12.79 -4.00
CA ALA A 410 15.00 13.23 -4.63
C ALA A 410 14.89 12.81 -6.10
N TYR A 411 15.98 12.86 -6.87
CA TYR A 411 16.02 12.36 -8.24
C TYR A 411 15.66 10.86 -8.35
N ILE A 412 16.21 10.02 -7.48
CA ILE A 412 15.95 8.58 -7.48
C ILE A 412 14.48 8.30 -7.15
N ILE A 413 13.95 8.96 -6.11
CA ILE A 413 12.55 8.82 -5.69
C ILE A 413 11.60 9.27 -6.82
N GLU A 414 11.81 10.44 -7.41
CA GLU A 414 10.93 10.93 -8.49
C GLU A 414 10.98 10.04 -9.74
N THR A 415 12.12 9.39 -10.01
CA THR A 415 12.23 8.42 -11.11
C THR A 415 11.34 7.20 -10.86
N LEU A 416 11.28 6.72 -9.61
CA LEU A 416 10.37 5.64 -9.21
C LEU A 416 8.90 6.10 -9.26
N SER A 417 8.61 7.32 -8.79
CA SER A 417 7.27 7.92 -8.83
C SER A 417 6.74 8.07 -10.26
N LEU A 418 7.59 8.43 -11.22
CA LEU A 418 7.21 8.48 -12.64
C LEU A 418 6.81 7.09 -13.17
N ARG A 419 7.62 6.06 -12.90
CA ARG A 419 7.30 4.68 -13.30
C ARG A 419 6.04 4.15 -12.61
N GLN A 420 5.81 4.53 -11.36
CA GLN A 420 4.58 4.19 -10.63
C GLN A 420 3.36 4.86 -11.28
N ALA A 421 3.42 6.17 -11.56
CA ALA A 421 2.33 6.90 -12.19
C ALA A 421 1.99 6.33 -13.58
N ALA A 422 3.01 5.92 -14.33
CA ALA A 422 2.88 5.25 -15.61
C ALA A 422 2.37 3.80 -15.51
N GLY A 423 2.46 3.17 -14.34
CA GLY A 423 2.12 1.76 -14.11
C GLY A 423 3.21 0.78 -14.54
N THR A 424 4.40 1.24 -14.90
CA THR A 424 5.53 0.42 -15.37
C THR A 424 6.50 0.01 -14.28
N LEU A 425 6.33 0.52 -13.04
CA LEU A 425 7.23 0.23 -11.93
C LEU A 425 7.26 -1.26 -11.59
N SER A 426 8.47 -1.80 -11.47
CA SER A 426 8.74 -3.21 -11.23
C SER A 426 9.95 -3.42 -10.32
N ASP A 427 10.11 -4.64 -9.80
CA ASP A 427 11.27 -5.05 -9.00
C ASP A 427 12.60 -4.87 -9.76
N ALA A 428 12.59 -4.89 -11.09
CA ALA A 428 13.77 -4.67 -11.92
C ALA A 428 14.32 -3.25 -11.76
N ASP A 429 13.44 -2.25 -11.57
CA ASP A 429 13.84 -0.86 -11.35
C ASP A 429 14.57 -0.70 -10.01
N LEU A 430 14.08 -1.39 -8.99
CA LEU A 430 14.69 -1.39 -7.67
C LEU A 430 16.05 -2.11 -7.69
N LYS A 431 16.19 -3.20 -8.44
CA LYS A 431 17.48 -3.86 -8.69
C LYS A 431 18.48 -2.94 -9.41
N ALA A 432 18.03 -2.16 -10.39
CA ALA A 432 18.88 -1.21 -11.11
C ALA A 432 19.41 -0.10 -10.17
N ILE A 433 18.54 0.45 -9.32
CA ILE A 433 18.92 1.44 -8.30
C ILE A 433 19.86 0.82 -7.26
N ASN A 434 19.66 -0.45 -6.89
CA ASN A 434 20.52 -1.15 -5.95
C ASN A 434 21.98 -1.22 -6.41
N HIS A 435 22.24 -1.23 -7.72
CA HIS A 435 23.61 -1.21 -8.27
C HIS A 435 24.31 0.15 -8.10
N TRP A 436 23.57 1.19 -7.70
CA TRP A 436 24.14 2.50 -7.39
C TRP A 436 24.55 2.64 -5.93
N LEU A 437 24.31 1.62 -5.11
CA LEU A 437 24.68 1.56 -3.69
C LEU A 437 26.03 0.84 -3.52
N GLN A 438 26.78 1.19 -2.47
CA GLN A 438 28.11 0.66 -2.15
C GLN A 438 28.27 0.35 -0.67
#